data_AF-A0A350AXU1-F1
#
_entry.id   AF-A0A350AXU1-F1
#
_cell.length_a   1.000
_cell.length_b   1.000
_cell.length_c   1.000
_cell.angle_alpha   90.00
_cell.angle_beta   90.00
_cell.angle_gamma   90.00
#
_symmetry.space_group_name_H-M   'P 1'
#
loop_
_entity.id
_entity.type
_entity.pdbx_description
1 polymer ?
#
loop_
_entity_poly.entity_id
_entity_poly.type
_entity_poly.pdbx_seq_one_letter_code
_entity_poly.pdbx_strand_id
1 'polypeptide(L)' 'MSTKNEMQAAPLFLTRHDAVARYRLSLRTIDTLIAEGVLPSVRLSARCLRIPREQADAKLLSYQTGGAS' A
#
# COMPACT_ATOMS: atom_id res chain seq x y z
N MET A 1 10.72 3.26 -35.16
CA MET A 1 10.42 4.25 -34.11
C MET A 1 9.08 3.89 -33.48
N SER A 2 9.10 3.26 -32.31
CA SER A 2 7.89 2.97 -31.53
C SER A 2 8.23 3.13 -30.05
N THR A 3 8.31 4.37 -29.58
CA THR A 3 8.40 4.67 -28.14
C THR A 3 7.01 4.49 -27.53
N LYS A 4 6.59 3.24 -27.34
CA LYS A 4 5.56 2.92 -26.36
C LYS A 4 6.19 3.09 -24.98
N ASN A 5 6.33 4.34 -24.56
CA ASN A 5 6.55 4.66 -23.17
C ASN A 5 5.22 4.43 -22.45
N GLU A 6 4.88 3.15 -22.29
CA GLU A 6 3.80 2.70 -21.42
C GLU A 6 4.24 3.01 -20.00
N MET A 7 4.06 4.27 -19.58
CA MET A 7 3.90 4.59 -18.17
C MET A 7 2.70 3.78 -17.68
N GLN A 8 2.92 2.51 -17.33
CA GLN A 8 1.94 1.71 -16.62
C GLN A 8 1.56 2.52 -15.39
N ALA A 9 0.40 3.16 -15.45
CA ALA A 9 -0.13 3.93 -14.35
C ALA A 9 -0.21 2.97 -13.17
N ALA A 10 0.71 3.14 -12.22
CA ALA A 10 0.85 2.16 -11.16
C ALA A 10 -0.47 2.08 -10.36
N PRO A 11 -0.88 0.87 -9.96
CA PRO A 11 -2.25 0.59 -9.56
C PRO A 11 -2.70 1.47 -8.39
N LEU A 12 -3.92 2.00 -8.49
CA LEU A 12 -4.54 2.83 -7.44
C LEU A 12 -4.74 2.07 -6.13
N PHE A 13 -4.95 0.75 -6.23
CA PHE A 13 -5.18 -0.14 -5.11
C PHE A 13 -4.18 -1.29 -5.13
N LEU A 14 -3.52 -1.49 -4.00
CA LEU A 14 -2.58 -2.57 -3.77
C LEU A 14 -3.30 -3.77 -3.15
N THR A 15 -2.89 -4.97 -3.53
CA THR A 15 -3.12 -6.16 -2.69
C THR A 15 -2.11 -6.20 -1.54
N ARG A 16 -2.29 -7.12 -0.59
CA ARG A 16 -1.28 -7.36 0.47
C ARG A 16 0.09 -7.73 -0.11
N HIS A 17 0.12 -8.55 -1.16
CA HIS A 17 1.37 -8.94 -1.81
C HIS A 17 2.03 -7.77 -2.55
N ASP A 18 1.24 -6.91 -3.20
CA ASP A 18 1.78 -5.69 -3.82
C ASP A 18 2.37 -4.74 -2.78
N ALA A 19 1.71 -4.60 -1.61
CA ALA A 19 2.21 -3.80 -0.50
C ALA A 19 3.52 -4.37 0.08
N VAL A 20 3.63 -5.69 0.22
CA VAL A 20 4.89 -6.37 0.61
C VAL A 20 6.03 -6.01 -0.35
N ALA A 21 5.80 -6.15 -1.65
CA ALA A 21 6.80 -5.85 -2.67
C ALA A 21 7.19 -4.36 -2.68
N ARG A 22 6.20 -3.47 -2.52
CA ARG A 22 6.39 -2.01 -2.56
C ARG A 22 7.16 -1.50 -1.35
N TYR A 23 6.76 -1.90 -0.15
CA TYR A 23 7.31 -1.38 1.10
C TYR A 23 8.47 -2.22 1.64
N ARG A 24 8.75 -3.37 1.01
CA ARG A 24 9.78 -4.34 1.45
C ARG A 24 9.56 -4.78 2.90
N LEU A 25 8.29 -4.93 3.30
CA LEU A 25 7.87 -5.39 4.61
C LEU A 25 7.35 -6.82 4.52
N SER A 26 7.43 -7.57 5.62
CA SER A 26 6.83 -8.91 5.67
C SER A 26 5.30 -8.84 5.58
N LEU A 27 4.66 -9.89 5.06
CA LEU A 27 3.20 -9.96 4.99
C LEU A 27 2.57 -9.83 6.38
N ARG A 28 3.21 -10.43 7.40
CA ARG A 28 2.80 -10.29 8.80
C ARG A 28 2.82 -8.84 9.26
N THR A 29 3.87 -8.09 8.93
CA THR A 29 3.97 -6.66 9.25
C THR A 29 2.87 -5.87 8.56
N ILE A 30 2.57 -6.16 7.29
CA ILE A 30 1.47 -5.52 6.57
C ILE A 30 0.12 -5.81 7.25
N ASP A 31 -0.17 -7.06 7.60
CA ASP A 31 -1.40 -7.41 8.31
C ASP A 31 -1.48 -6.74 9.70
N THR A 32 -0.36 -6.65 10.45
CA THR A 32 -0.30 -5.90 11.71
C THR A 32 -0.61 -4.42 11.50
N LEU A 33 0.02 -3.75 10.54
CA LEU A 33 -0.22 -2.32 10.28
C LEU A 33 -1.64 -2.02 9.82
N ILE A 34 -2.28 -2.95 9.10
CA ILE A 34 -3.70 -2.86 8.76
C ILE A 34 -4.57 -3.03 10.00
N ALA A 35 -4.26 -4.01 10.86
CA ALA A 35 -5.01 -4.28 12.08
C ALA A 35 -4.89 -3.13 13.10
N GLU A 36 -3.74 -2.49 13.19
CA GLU A 36 -3.50 -1.30 14.03
C GLU A 36 -4.08 -0.01 13.41
N GLY A 37 -4.63 -0.07 12.19
CA GLY A 37 -5.21 1.09 11.50
C GLY A 37 -4.19 2.08 10.95
N VAL A 38 -2.89 1.76 11.00
CA VAL A 38 -1.81 2.58 10.43
C VAL A 38 -1.87 2.55 8.91
N LEU A 39 -2.05 1.37 8.32
CA LEU A 39 -2.20 1.20 6.88
C LEU A 39 -3.69 1.25 6.52
N PRO A 40 -4.14 2.20 5.67
CA PRO A 40 -5.52 2.27 5.25
C PRO A 40 -5.88 1.02 4.44
N SER A 41 -7.08 0.49 4.67
CA SER A 41 -7.59 -0.63 3.89
C SER A 41 -9.08 -0.47 3.63
N VAL A 42 -9.51 -0.90 2.44
CA VAL A 42 -10.89 -0.91 1.98
C VAL A 42 -11.27 -2.36 1.74
N ARG A 43 -12.33 -2.81 2.41
CA ARG A 43 -12.87 -4.14 2.23
C ARG A 43 -14.07 -4.07 1.28
N LEU A 44 -13.90 -4.57 0.06
CA LEU A 44 -14.95 -4.62 -0.96
C LEU A 44 -15.90 -5.81 -0.75
N SER A 45 -15.41 -6.87 -0.10
CA SER A 45 -16.17 -8.05 0.30
C SER A 45 -15.41 -8.81 1.39
N ALA A 46 -16.02 -9.83 2.00
CA ALA A 46 -15.42 -10.63 3.06
C ALA A 46 -14.02 -11.18 2.72
N ARG A 47 -13.74 -11.43 1.43
CA ARG A 47 -12.44 -11.95 0.94
C ARG A 47 -11.61 -10.95 0.14
N CYS A 48 -12.11 -9.73 -0.08
CA CYS A 48 -11.45 -8.74 -0.93
C CYS A 48 -11.07 -7.51 -0.10
N LEU A 49 -9.81 -7.47 0.33
CA LEU A 49 -9.20 -6.31 0.97
C LEU A 49 -8.23 -5.65 -0.02
N ARG A 50 -8.34 -4.33 -0.15
CA ARG A 50 -7.52 -3.50 -1.01
C ARG A 50 -6.94 -2.35 -0.20
N ILE A 51 -5.70 -1.99 -0.51
CA ILE A 51 -4.97 -0.93 0.19
C ILE A 51 -4.87 0.24 -0.79
N PRO A 52 -5.53 1.39 -0.53
CA PRO A 52 -5.39 2.56 -1.39
C PRO A 52 -3.94 3.05 -1.36
N ARG A 53 -3.30 3.04 -2.53
CA ARG A 53 -1.85 3.24 -2.66
C ARG A 53 -1.40 4.59 -2.13
N GLU A 54 -1.98 5.67 -2.63
CA GLU A 54 -1.59 7.06 -2.29
C GLU A 54 -1.68 7.32 -0.78
N GLN A 55 -2.76 6.85 -0.15
CA GLN A 55 -2.97 7.02 1.29
C GLN A 55 -2.01 6.16 2.10
N ALA A 56 -1.75 4.92 1.67
CA ALA A 56 -0.80 4.04 2.33
C ALA A 56 0.64 4.56 2.22
N ASP A 57 1.03 5.07 1.05
CA ASP A 57 2.33 5.71 0.82
C ASP A 57 2.48 6.92 1.75
N ALA A 58 1.49 7.81 1.84
CA ALA A 58 1.52 8.97 2.72
C ALA A 58 1.66 8.60 4.20
N LYS A 59 0.91 7.57 4.65
CA LYS A 59 0.96 7.09 6.04
C LYS A 59 2.32 6.47 6.36
N LEU A 60 2.86 5.64 5.48
CA LEU A 60 4.16 5.01 5.71
C LEU A 60 5.32 6.00 5.62
N LEU A 61 5.23 7.01 4.76
CA LEU A 61 6.19 8.11 4.74
C LEU A 61 6.21 8.82 6.10
N SER A 62 5.03 9.18 6.63
CA SER A 62 4.90 9.82 7.95
C SER A 62 5.37 8.92 9.10
N TYR A 63 5.19 7.60 8.97
CA TYR A 63 5.64 6.62 9.97
C TYR A 63 7.17 6.49 10.01
N GLN A 64 7.82 6.51 8.85
CA GLN A 64 9.28 6.42 8.73
C GLN A 64 10.01 7.70 9.15
N THR A 65 9.38 8.86 8.97
CA THR A 65 9.94 10.15 9.42
C THR A 65 9.92 10.29 10.96
N GLY A 66 9.36 9.32 11.68
CA GLY A 66 9.16 9.37 13.12
C GLY A 66 7.93 10.21 13.40
N GLY A 67 6.84 9.58 13.82
CA GLY A 67 5.58 10.23 14.12
C GLY A 67 5.79 11.50 14.94
N ALA A 68 5.73 12.64 14.26
CA ALA A 68 5.85 13.95 14.86
C ALA A 68 4.51 14.65 14.67
N SER A 69 3.73 14.57 15.75
CA SER A 69 2.54 15.38 16.09
C SER A 69 1.21 14.96 15.48
#